data_AF-A0A2T2RA46-F1
#
_entry.id   AF-A0A2T2RA46-F1
#
_cell.length_a   1.000
_cell.length_b   1.000
_cell.length_c   1.000
_cell.angle_alpha   90.00
_cell.angle_beta   90.00
_cell.angle_gamma   90.00
#
_symmetry.space_group_name_H-M   'P 1'
#
loop_
_entity.id
_entity.type
_entity.pdbx_description
1 polymer ?
#
loop_
_entity_poly.entity_id
_entity_poly.type
_entity_poly.pdbx_seq_one_letter_code
_entity_poly.pdbx_strand_id
1 'polypeptide(L)' 'MSEQKLLIQQWWRKVELADRNNIFCHCRDCGEEWVDSQKDVACANCGSNNLEQIRCWQFPDG' A
#
# COMPACT_ATOMS: atom_id res chain seq x y z
N MET A 1 23.96 -19.82 -9.88
CA MET A 1 22.93 -19.23 -9.00
C MET A 1 21.64 -20.01 -9.24
N SER A 2 20.99 -20.55 -8.20
CA SER A 2 19.85 -21.45 -8.40
C SER A 2 18.61 -20.70 -8.91
N GLU A 3 17.88 -21.35 -9.81
CA GLU A 3 16.64 -20.89 -10.46
C GLU A 3 15.60 -20.36 -9.46
N GLN A 4 15.55 -20.97 -8.27
CA GLN A 4 14.68 -20.58 -7.17
C GLN A 4 14.94 -19.15 -6.67
N LYS A 5 16.20 -18.71 -6.66
CA LYS A 5 16.56 -17.36 -6.20
C LYS A 5 16.06 -16.28 -7.17
N LEU A 6 16.09 -16.57 -8.48
CA LEU A 6 15.56 -15.69 -9.52
C LEU A 6 14.03 -15.57 -9.41
N LEU A 7 13.34 -16.70 -9.20
CA LEU A 7 11.89 -16.72 -9.04
C LEU A 7 11.46 -15.90 -7.82
N ILE A 8 12.13 -16.04 -6.68
CA ILE A 8 11.86 -15.25 -5.47
C ILE A 8 12.01 -13.75 -5.78
N GLN A 9 13.11 -13.32 -6.41
CA GLN A 9 13.31 -11.90 -6.74
C GLN A 9 12.20 -11.34 -7.65
N GLN A 10 11.72 -12.12 -8.61
CA GLN A 10 10.60 -11.71 -9.47
C GLN A 10 9.31 -11.51 -8.65
N TRP A 11 9.02 -12.41 -7.71
CA TRP A 11 7.88 -12.27 -6.81
C TRP A 11 7.99 -11.06 -5.90
N TRP A 12 9.16 -10.81 -5.31
CA TRP A 12 9.41 -9.61 -4.49
C TRP A 12 9.15 -8.33 -5.28
N ARG A 13 9.58 -8.27 -6.55
CA ARG A 13 9.32 -7.12 -7.41
C ARG A 13 7.83 -6.91 -7.72
N LYS A 14 7.07 -8.00 -7.90
CA LYS A 14 5.61 -7.92 -8.08
C LYS A 14 4.91 -7.40 -6.82
N VAL A 15 5.34 -7.87 -5.65
CA VAL A 15 4.83 -7.39 -4.36
C VAL A 15 5.15 -5.91 -4.15
N GLU A 16 6.39 -5.49 -4.44
CA GLU A 16 6.78 -4.09 -4.32
C GLU A 16 5.97 -3.18 -5.26
N LEU A 17 5.67 -3.66 -6.47
CA LEU A 17 4.82 -2.93 -7.41
C LEU A 17 3.36 -2.85 -6.95
N ALA A 18 2.83 -3.92 -6.37
CA ALA A 18 1.48 -3.94 -5.80
C ALA A 18 1.38 -3.04 -4.57
N ASP A 19 2.44 -2.95 -3.77
CA ASP A 19 2.55 -2.07 -2.59
C ASP A 19 2.45 -0.59 -2.95
N ARG A 20 2.95 -0.18 -4.12
CA ARG A 20 3.01 1.23 -4.52
C ARG A 20 1.67 1.85 -4.85
N ASN A 21 0.58 1.10 -4.95
CA ASN A 21 -0.72 1.64 -5.39
C ASN A 21 -1.88 1.30 -4.45
N ASN A 22 -1.61 0.64 -3.32
CA ASN A 22 -2.64 -0.01 -2.53
C ASN A 22 -2.40 0.19 -1.03
N ILE A 23 -2.26 1.44 -0.59
CA ILE A 23 -2.25 1.77 0.84
C ILE A 23 -3.62 2.37 1.16
N PHE A 24 -4.48 1.57 1.81
CA PHE A 24 -5.70 2.08 2.40
C PHE A 24 -5.33 2.98 3.58
N CYS A 25 -5.81 4.21 3.56
CA CYS A 25 -5.61 5.22 4.57
C CYS A 25 -6.96 5.52 5.24
N HIS A 26 -6.97 5.53 6.57
CA HIS A 26 -8.10 5.97 7.37
C HIS A 26 -7.64 7.03 8.38
N CYS A 27 -8.20 8.23 8.30
CA CYS A 27 -7.88 9.29 9.25
C CYS A 27 -8.63 9.08 10.57
N ARG A 28 -7.89 8.88 11.66
CA ARG A 28 -8.51 8.65 12.98
C ARG A 28 -9.19 9.88 13.58
N ASP A 29 -8.87 11.08 13.06
CA ASP A 29 -9.40 12.34 13.61
C ASP A 29 -10.69 12.79 12.92
N CYS A 30 -10.81 12.60 11.60
CA CYS A 30 -12.01 13.03 10.84
C CYS A 30 -12.79 11.88 10.19
N GLY A 31 -12.24 10.66 10.19
CA GLY A 31 -12.88 9.47 9.63
C GLY A 31 -12.77 9.32 8.12
N GLU A 32 -12.08 10.22 7.41
CA GLU A 32 -11.90 10.12 5.96
C GLU A 32 -11.13 8.85 5.58
N GLU A 33 -11.58 8.18 4.50
CA GLU A 33 -11.02 6.93 4.00
C GLU A 33 -10.65 7.05 2.53
N TRP A 34 -9.44 6.64 2.16
CA TRP A 34 -8.98 6.67 0.77
C TRP A 34 -7.90 5.63 0.50
N VAL A 35 -7.52 5.49 -0.78
CA VAL A 35 -6.37 4.66 -1.18
C VAL A 35 -5.30 5.56 -1.75
N ASP A 36 -4.07 5.40 -1.27
CA ASP A 36 -2.90 6.15 -1.70
C ASP A 36 -1.75 5.23 -2.14
N SER A 37 -0.81 5.85 -2.85
CA SER A 37 0.45 5.28 -3.30
C SER A 37 1.61 5.62 -2.36
N GLN A 38 1.44 6.63 -1.50
CA GLN A 38 2.48 7.17 -0.62
C GLN A 38 2.21 6.82 0.86
N LYS A 39 3.28 6.50 1.60
CA LYS A 39 3.20 6.23 3.05
C LYS A 39 3.14 7.51 3.88
N ASP A 40 3.80 8.57 3.46
CA ASP A 40 3.93 9.80 4.26
C ASP A 40 2.92 10.86 3.82
N VAL A 41 1.63 10.52 3.85
CA VAL A 41 0.53 11.43 3.47
C VAL A 41 -0.16 12.00 4.70
N ALA A 42 -0.63 13.24 4.57
CA ALA A 42 -1.55 13.86 5.52
C ALA A 42 -2.98 13.72 5.00
N CYS A 43 -3.96 13.67 5.90
CA CYS A 43 -5.36 13.71 5.50
C CYS A 43 -5.66 14.99 4.71
N ALA A 44 -6.15 14.88 3.48
CA ALA A 44 -6.50 16.03 2.66
C ALA A 44 -7.69 16.85 3.22
N ASN A 45 -8.55 16.22 4.02
CA ASN A 45 -9.72 16.86 4.60
C ASN A 45 -9.38 17.71 5.85
N CYS A 46 -8.62 17.16 6.80
CA CYS A 46 -8.34 17.84 8.08
C CYS A 46 -6.86 18.22 8.30
N GLY A 47 -5.96 17.79 7.42
CA GLY A 47 -4.51 18.02 7.55
C GLY A 47 -3.81 17.17 8.61
N SER A 48 -4.51 16.22 9.23
CA SER A 48 -3.93 15.37 10.27
C SER A 48 -2.98 14.30 9.69
N ASN A 49 -1.93 13.99 10.45
CA ASN A 49 -1.01 12.88 10.21
C ASN A 49 -1.38 11.62 11.03
N ASN A 50 -2.46 11.68 11.82
CA ASN A 50 -2.96 10.56 12.62
C ASN A 50 -3.74 9.57 11.74
N LEU A 51 -3.02 8.85 10.88
CA LEU A 51 -3.59 7.93 9.91
C LEU A 51 -3.35 6.47 10.33
N GLU A 52 -4.35 5.63 10.12
CA GLU A 52 -4.18 4.19 10.01
C GLU A 52 -3.91 3.85 8.54
N GLN A 53 -2.83 3.13 8.29
CA GLN A 53 -2.43 2.75 6.93
C GLN A 53 -2.26 1.24 6.83
N ILE A 54 -3.02 0.63 5.93
CA ILE A 54 -3.03 -0.81 5.70
C ILE A 54 -2.76 -1.07 4.23
N ARG A 55 -1.84 -1.98 3.94
CA ARG A 55 -1.62 -2.46 2.56
C ARG A 55 -2.83 -3.28 2.12
N CYS A 56 -3.57 -2.79 1.12
CA CYS A 56 -4.80 -3.39 0.62
C CYS A 56 -4.59 -3.99 -0.78
N TRP A 57 -3.76 -5.03 -0.89
CA TRP A 57 -3.55 -5.69 -2.17
C TRP A 57 -4.85 -6.34 -2.67
N GLN A 58 -5.32 -5.88 -3.83
CA GLN A 58 -6.31 -6.59 -4.63
C GLN A 58 -5.54 -7.53 -5.56
N PHE A 59 -5.59 -8.84 -5.28
CA PHE A 59 -5.19 -9.81 -6.29
C PHE A 59 -6.38 -9.92 -7.26
N PRO A 60 -6.19 -9.71 -8.57
CA PRO A 60 -7.26 -10.00 -9.51
C PRO A 60 -7.58 -11.50 -9.37
N ASP A 61 -8.82 -11.81 -9.01
CA ASP A 61 -9.34 -13.17 -9.03
C ASP A 61 -9.29 -13.65 -10.49
N GLY A 62 -8.28 -14.45 -10.81
CA GLY A 62 -8.08 -15.07 -12.13
C GLY A 62 -8.05 -16.58 -11.99
#